data_AF-A0AAD9ZGQ9-F1
#
_entry.id   AF-A0AAD9ZGQ9-F1
#
_cell.length_a   1.000
_cell.length_b   1.000
_cell.length_c   1.000
_cell.angle_alpha   90.00
_cell.angle_beta   90.00
_cell.angle_gamma   90.00
#
_symmetry.space_group_name_H-M   'P 1'
#
loop_
_entity.id
_entity.type
_entity.pdbx_description
1 polymer ?
#
loop_
_entity_poly.entity_id
_entity_poly.type
_entity_poly.pdbx_seq_one_letter_code
_entity_poly.pdbx_strand_id
1 'polypeptide(L)'
;MQAKGADGDFVSPEDVKTEILALLIATTDTTAAFICAFINHILDNADVMTKLTAEIREHQTQGQLTSPVVSFRSNTLFHGLSVRPYDGHRIGANPYVINRDRSVFGTDADDFRPERWFRDLEKTREMHKWMFTWGWGPRDCVGRHFARVLAQKLLFQVCFVSFQI
;
A
#
# COMPACT_ATOMS: atom_id res chain seq x y z
N MET A 1 -26.55 -12.13 15.05
CA MET A 1 -25.29 -12.90 15.03
C MET A 1 -24.35 -12.20 16.00
N GLN A 2 -24.09 -12.76 17.18
CA GLN A 2 -23.18 -12.15 18.17
C GLN A 2 -21.77 -12.68 17.92
N ALA A 3 -20.80 -11.78 17.74
CA ALA A 3 -19.40 -12.15 17.57
C ALA A 3 -18.86 -12.68 18.90
N LYS A 4 -18.16 -13.82 18.85
CA LYS A 4 -17.46 -14.42 19.99
C LYS A 4 -15.96 -14.30 19.79
N GLY A 5 -15.24 -14.05 20.88
CA GLY A 5 -13.78 -14.08 20.93
C GLY A 5 -13.23 -15.49 20.78
N ALA A 6 -11.89 -15.59 20.69
CA ALA A 6 -11.18 -16.87 20.58
C ALA A 6 -11.29 -17.73 21.85
N ASP A 7 -11.61 -17.12 22.98
CA ASP A 7 -11.95 -17.71 24.29
C ASP A 7 -13.40 -18.22 24.36
N GLY A 8 -14.24 -17.90 23.36
CA GLY A 8 -15.66 -18.27 23.33
C GLY A 8 -16.58 -17.28 24.04
N ASP A 9 -16.02 -16.25 24.66
CA ASP A 9 -16.76 -15.17 25.31
C ASP A 9 -17.31 -14.19 24.28
N PHE A 10 -18.35 -13.45 24.68
CA PHE A 10 -18.93 -12.44 23.81
C PHE A 10 -18.04 -11.20 23.77
N VAL A 11 -17.83 -10.66 22.57
CA VAL A 11 -17.11 -9.39 22.40
C VAL A 11 -17.89 -8.29 23.12
N SER A 12 -17.25 -7.59 24.07
CA SER A 12 -17.95 -6.57 24.84
C SER A 12 -18.27 -5.35 23.97
N PRO A 13 -19.32 -4.58 24.27
CA PRO A 13 -19.59 -3.33 23.57
C PRO A 13 -18.43 -2.33 23.62
N GLU A 14 -17.56 -2.40 24.62
CA GLU A 14 -16.37 -1.54 24.72
C GLU A 14 -15.25 -1.99 23.78
N ASP A 15 -15.06 -3.30 23.63
CA ASP A 15 -14.11 -3.85 22.64
C ASP A 15 -14.53 -3.46 21.23
N VAL A 16 -15.82 -3.59 20.91
CA VAL A 16 -16.36 -3.17 19.60
C VAL A 16 -16.11 -1.68 19.38
N LYS A 17 -16.39 -0.82 20.37
CA LYS A 17 -16.13 0.62 20.25
C LYS A 17 -14.65 0.93 20.03
N THR A 18 -13.77 0.22 20.74
CA THR A 18 -12.31 0.40 20.64
C THR A 18 -11.79 -0.01 19.27
N GLU A 19 -12.23 -1.16 18.76
CA GLU A 19 -11.86 -1.64 17.41
C GLU A 19 -12.40 -0.71 16.32
N ILE A 20 -13.65 -0.25 16.44
CA ILE A 20 -14.22 0.75 15.51
C ILE A 20 -13.39 2.03 15.53
N LEU A 21 -13.04 2.55 16.72
CA LEU A 21 -12.23 3.75 16.85
C LEU A 21 -10.83 3.56 16.26
N ALA A 22 -10.19 2.41 16.51
CA ALA A 22 -8.88 2.08 15.95
C ALA A 22 -8.93 2.03 14.41
N LEU A 23 -9.98 1.44 13.83
CA LEU A 23 -10.18 1.43 12.38
C LEU A 23 -10.43 2.84 11.83
N LEU A 24 -11.21 3.68 12.51
CA LEU A 24 -11.46 5.07 12.09
C LEU A 24 -10.18 5.90 12.09
N ILE A 25 -9.35 5.78 13.12
CA ILE A 25 -8.05 6.49 13.21
C ILE A 25 -7.10 5.96 12.13
N ALA A 26 -6.91 4.64 12.04
CA ALA A 26 -6.00 4.04 11.07
C ALA A 26 -6.36 4.39 9.63
N THR A 27 -7.66 4.43 9.30
CA THR A 27 -8.14 4.77 7.96
C THR A 27 -8.06 6.25 7.66
N THR A 28 -8.26 7.14 8.64
CA THR A 28 -8.28 8.59 8.37
C THR A 28 -6.86 9.14 8.17
N ASP A 29 -5.94 8.89 9.11
CA ASP A 29 -4.64 9.55 9.11
C ASP A 29 -3.72 9.04 7.99
N THR A 30 -3.66 7.72 7.80
CA THR A 30 -2.77 7.12 6.80
C THR A 30 -3.29 7.33 5.37
N THR A 31 -4.61 7.21 5.18
CA THR A 31 -5.22 7.40 3.86
C THR A 31 -5.19 8.87 3.45
N ALA A 32 -5.44 9.81 4.36
CA ALA A 32 -5.32 11.24 4.07
C ALA A 32 -3.87 11.62 3.73
N ALA A 33 -2.89 11.19 4.53
CA ALA A 33 -1.48 11.46 4.26
C ALA A 33 -1.03 10.90 2.89
N PHE A 34 -1.41 9.67 2.57
CA PHE A 34 -1.10 9.04 1.29
C PHE A 34 -1.81 9.75 0.13
N ILE A 35 -3.12 9.98 0.23
CA ILE A 35 -3.93 10.60 -0.82
C ILE A 35 -3.47 12.03 -1.09
N CYS A 36 -3.25 12.85 -0.06
CA CYS A 36 -2.84 14.24 -0.25
C CYS A 36 -1.46 14.32 -0.89
N ALA A 37 -0.48 13.51 -0.44
CA ALA A 37 0.84 13.50 -1.03
C ALA A 37 0.82 13.02 -2.50
N PHE A 38 0.05 11.97 -2.77
CA PHE A 38 -0.09 11.41 -4.12
C PHE A 38 -0.81 12.38 -5.07
N ILE A 39 -1.94 12.96 -4.65
CA ILE A 39 -2.70 13.91 -5.46
C ILE A 39 -1.90 15.19 -5.67
N ASN A 40 -1.26 15.76 -4.65
CA ASN A 40 -0.42 16.94 -4.84
C ASN A 40 0.68 16.65 -5.85
N HIS A 41 1.38 15.53 -5.70
CA HIS A 41 2.44 15.16 -6.65
C HIS A 41 1.93 15.01 -8.08
N ILE A 42 0.73 14.47 -8.26
CA ILE A 42 0.09 14.33 -9.56
C ILE A 42 -0.34 15.70 -10.11
N LEU A 43 -0.98 16.55 -9.32
CA LEU A 43 -1.47 17.86 -9.74
C LEU A 43 -0.33 18.84 -10.03
N ASP A 44 0.78 18.74 -9.31
CA ASP A 44 1.96 19.59 -9.51
C ASP A 44 2.76 19.21 -10.78
N ASN A 45 2.51 18.03 -11.38
CA ASN A 45 3.24 17.51 -12.54
C ASN A 45 2.28 17.18 -13.71
N ALA A 46 2.07 18.15 -14.60
CA ALA A 46 1.09 18.06 -15.70
C ALA A 46 1.39 16.94 -16.72
N ASP A 47 2.65 16.58 -16.89
CA ASP A 47 3.10 15.48 -17.74
C ASP A 47 2.73 14.11 -17.16
N VAL A 48 2.90 13.93 -15.84
CA VAL A 48 2.46 12.74 -15.10
C VAL A 48 0.94 12.56 -15.23
N MET A 49 0.19 13.65 -15.09
CA MET A 49 -1.27 13.62 -15.23
C MET A 49 -1.76 13.23 -16.62
N THR A 50 -1.14 13.81 -17.64
CA THR A 50 -1.48 13.52 -19.04
C THR A 50 -1.22 12.06 -19.37
N LYS A 51 -0.06 11.53 -18.94
CA LYS A 51 0.32 10.15 -19.17
C LYS A 51 -0.59 9.16 -18.45
N LEU A 52 -0.85 9.39 -17.17
CA LEU A 52 -1.69 8.54 -16.34
C LEU A 52 -3.11 8.44 -16.90
N THR A 53 -3.65 9.55 -17.40
CA THR A 53 -4.98 9.58 -18.03
C THR A 53 -5.02 8.76 -19.33
N ALA A 54 -3.97 8.85 -20.15
CA ALA A 54 -3.86 8.07 -21.38
C ALA A 54 -3.78 6.56 -21.10
N GLU A 55 -2.93 6.14 -20.15
CA GLU A 55 -2.77 4.73 -19.76
C GLU A 55 -4.06 4.13 -19.20
N ILE A 56 -4.79 4.86 -18.35
CA ILE A 56 -6.07 4.40 -17.79
C ILE A 56 -7.11 4.19 -18.89
N ARG A 57 -7.23 5.14 -19.83
CA ARG A 57 -8.18 5.04 -20.95
C ARG A 57 -7.88 3.84 -21.84
N GLU A 58 -6.60 3.56 -22.09
CA GLU A 58 -6.15 2.41 -22.88
C GLU A 58 -6.48 1.08 -22.19
N HIS A 59 -6.18 0.93 -20.91
CA HIS A 59 -6.42 -0.33 -20.20
C HIS A 59 -7.92 -0.59 -19.96
N GLN A 60 -8.72 0.47 -19.90
CA GLN A 60 -10.18 0.38 -19.84
C GLN A 60 -10.78 -0.08 -21.17
N THR A 61 -10.33 0.45 -22.32
CA THR A 61 -10.80 -0.02 -23.65
C THR A 61 -10.37 -1.46 -23.94
N GLN A 62 -9.25 -1.90 -23.39
CA GLN A 62 -8.76 -3.28 -23.53
C GLN A 62 -9.38 -4.27 -22.51
N GLY A 63 -10.20 -3.80 -21.56
CA GLY A 63 -10.85 -4.66 -20.56
C GLY A 63 -9.89 -5.32 -19.57
N GLN A 64 -8.69 -4.77 -19.38
CA GLN A 64 -7.62 -5.36 -18.56
C GLN A 64 -7.69 -5.00 -17.06
N LEU A 65 -8.77 -4.33 -16.64
CA LEU A 65 -8.99 -3.99 -15.24
C LEU A 65 -9.38 -5.26 -14.45
N THR A 66 -8.70 -5.51 -13.33
CA THR A 66 -8.70 -6.83 -12.66
C THR A 66 -9.80 -7.03 -11.59
N SER A 67 -10.21 -8.30 -11.38
CA SER A 67 -11.02 -8.82 -10.24
C SER A 67 -10.82 -10.35 -10.04
N PRO A 68 -10.68 -10.96 -8.82
CA PRO A 68 -10.26 -10.47 -7.50
C PRO A 68 -8.87 -11.05 -7.03
N VAL A 69 -8.48 -10.75 -5.78
CA VAL A 69 -7.10 -10.73 -5.22
C VAL A 69 -6.65 -12.01 -4.47
N VAL A 70 -5.38 -12.39 -4.64
CA VAL A 70 -4.72 -13.60 -4.06
C VAL A 70 -3.90 -13.28 -2.77
N SER A 71 -3.81 -14.22 -1.81
CA SER A 71 -2.99 -14.10 -0.57
C SER A 71 -2.16 -15.37 -0.28
N PHE A 72 -0.94 -15.24 0.29
CA PHE A 72 -0.16 -16.35 0.88
C PHE A 72 0.77 -15.91 2.05
N ARG A 73 1.21 -16.88 2.89
CA ARG A 73 1.94 -16.75 4.19
C ARG A 73 3.40 -17.27 4.16
N SER A 74 4.33 -16.64 4.89
CA SER A 74 5.22 -17.23 5.96
C SER A 74 6.55 -16.45 6.23
N ASN A 75 7.27 -16.89 7.29
CA ASN A 75 8.36 -16.29 8.10
C ASN A 75 9.66 -15.80 7.39
N THR A 76 10.40 -14.86 8.01
CA THR A 76 11.69 -14.32 7.49
C THR A 76 12.83 -14.32 8.50
N LEU A 77 13.99 -14.77 8.01
CA LEU A 77 15.36 -14.53 8.51
C LEU A 77 15.88 -13.19 7.94
N PHE A 78 16.49 -12.34 8.76
CA PHE A 78 17.03 -11.05 8.31
C PHE A 78 18.55 -11.12 8.04
N HIS A 79 18.94 -11.15 6.77
CA HIS A 79 20.34 -10.94 6.32
C HIS A 79 21.44 -11.81 6.98
N GLY A 80 21.13 -13.04 7.38
CA GLY A 80 22.13 -13.94 8.00
C GLY A 80 22.62 -13.52 9.39
N LEU A 81 22.12 -12.41 9.93
CA LEU A 81 22.33 -11.99 11.31
C LEU A 81 21.27 -12.68 12.18
N SER A 82 21.73 -13.59 13.04
CA SER A 82 20.91 -14.05 14.16
C SER A 82 20.75 -12.89 15.14
N VAL A 83 19.76 -12.03 14.90
CA VAL A 83 19.33 -11.07 15.90
C VAL A 83 18.60 -11.89 16.94
N ARG A 84 19.31 -12.36 17.98
CA ARG A 84 18.66 -12.82 19.19
C ARG A 84 17.99 -11.59 19.79
N PRO A 85 16.66 -11.50 19.83
CA PRO A 85 16.02 -10.45 20.60
C PRO A 85 16.37 -10.76 22.05
N TYR A 86 17.37 -10.07 22.62
CA TYR A 86 17.50 -10.00 24.06
C TYR A 86 16.31 -9.17 24.57
N ASP A 87 15.69 -9.63 25.66
CA ASP A 87 14.56 -8.95 26.28
C ASP A 87 14.84 -7.45 26.42
N GLY A 88 14.02 -6.62 25.76
CA GLY A 88 14.07 -5.16 25.83
C GLY A 88 14.55 -4.40 24.59
N HIS A 89 15.13 -5.06 23.57
CA HIS A 89 15.52 -4.36 22.34
C HIS A 89 14.34 -4.15 21.40
N ARG A 90 14.17 -2.92 20.90
CA ARG A 90 13.19 -2.59 19.86
C ARG A 90 13.88 -2.65 18.49
N ILE A 91 13.42 -3.57 17.65
CA ILE A 91 13.84 -3.66 16.25
C ILE A 91 12.77 -2.95 15.42
N GLY A 92 13.19 -1.98 14.62
CA GLY A 92 12.32 -1.23 13.72
C GLY A 92 12.75 -1.39 12.28
N ALA A 93 11.80 -1.41 11.36
CA ALA A 93 12.03 -1.27 9.94
C ALA A 93 11.56 0.13 9.51
N ASN A 94 12.34 0.81 8.69
CA ASN A 94 11.98 2.12 8.16
C ASN A 94 11.55 2.00 6.69
N PRO A 95 10.24 2.10 6.38
CA PRO A 95 9.75 2.02 5.00
C PRO A 95 10.37 3.08 4.08
N TYR A 96 10.71 4.27 4.59
CA TYR A 96 11.31 5.34 3.79
C TYR A 96 12.67 4.93 3.22
N VAL A 97 13.49 4.26 4.03
CA VAL A 97 14.83 3.78 3.66
C VAL A 97 14.73 2.51 2.81
N ILE A 98 13.91 1.55 3.23
CA ILE A 98 13.76 0.27 2.52
C ILE A 98 13.24 0.49 1.10
N ASN A 99 12.21 1.33 0.93
CA ASN A 99 11.64 1.63 -0.38
C ASN A 99 12.56 2.47 -1.28
N ARG A 100 13.73 2.90 -0.79
CA ARG A 100 14.76 3.65 -1.54
C ARG A 100 16.06 2.87 -1.71
N ASP A 101 16.08 1.60 -1.35
CA ASP A 101 17.24 0.76 -1.59
C ASP A 101 17.51 0.65 -3.10
N ARG A 102 18.62 1.23 -3.55
CA ARG A 102 18.99 1.29 -4.96
C ARG A 102 19.32 -0.09 -5.53
N SER A 103 19.67 -1.06 -4.70
CA SER A 103 19.91 -2.45 -5.13
C SER A 103 18.61 -3.15 -5.55
N VAL A 104 17.48 -2.76 -4.93
CA VAL A 104 16.15 -3.31 -5.22
C VAL A 104 15.40 -2.45 -6.23
N PHE A 105 15.29 -1.14 -5.95
CA PHE A 105 14.45 -0.23 -6.72
C PHE A 105 15.17 0.39 -7.92
N GLY A 106 16.49 0.26 -8.01
CA GLY A 106 17.32 0.85 -9.07
C GLY A 106 18.06 2.12 -8.62
N THR A 107 19.03 2.56 -9.41
CA THR A 107 19.86 3.73 -9.09
C THR A 107 19.06 5.04 -8.97
N ASP A 108 17.89 5.06 -9.60
CA ASP A 108 16.88 6.11 -9.64
C ASP A 108 15.79 5.93 -8.55
N ALA A 109 16.06 5.21 -7.46
CA ALA A 109 15.08 4.94 -6.38
C ALA A 109 14.50 6.21 -5.72
N ASP A 110 15.20 7.34 -5.84
CA ASP A 110 14.77 8.62 -5.30
C ASP A 110 13.84 9.40 -6.25
N ASP A 111 13.74 8.98 -7.52
CA ASP A 111 12.96 9.63 -8.56
C ASP A 111 11.55 9.02 -8.68
N PHE A 112 10.52 9.85 -8.84
CA PHE A 112 9.17 9.38 -9.11
C PHE A 112 9.06 8.88 -10.56
N ARG A 113 9.22 7.56 -10.74
CA ARG A 113 9.16 6.90 -12.06
C ARG A 113 8.18 5.72 -12.05
N PRO A 114 6.87 5.98 -12.26
CA PRO A 114 5.84 4.94 -12.23
C PRO A 114 6.07 3.85 -13.28
N GLU A 115 6.74 4.16 -14.40
CA GLU A 115 7.04 3.22 -15.47
C GLU A 115 7.92 2.05 -15.02
N ARG A 116 8.66 2.18 -13.91
CA ARG A 116 9.52 1.09 -13.44
C ARG A 116 8.73 -0.18 -13.11
N TRP A 117 7.46 -0.03 -12.75
CA TRP A 117 6.59 -1.14 -12.37
C TRP A 117 6.04 -1.91 -13.57
N PHE A 118 6.16 -1.37 -14.79
CA PHE A 118 5.53 -1.95 -15.99
C PHE A 118 6.52 -2.53 -17.01
N ARG A 119 7.82 -2.22 -16.90
CA ARG A 119 8.81 -2.58 -17.93
C ARG A 119 9.29 -4.03 -17.87
N ASP A 120 9.54 -4.54 -16.66
CA ASP A 120 10.16 -5.85 -16.44
C ASP A 120 9.41 -6.58 -15.34
N LEU A 121 8.76 -7.68 -15.70
CA LEU A 121 7.94 -8.47 -14.79
C LEU A 121 8.74 -9.12 -13.66
N GLU A 122 9.98 -9.55 -13.93
CA GLU A 122 10.82 -10.20 -12.94
C GLU A 122 11.33 -9.17 -11.93
N LYS A 123 11.81 -8.03 -12.42
CA LYS A 123 12.19 -6.91 -11.56
C LYS A 123 11.02 -6.35 -10.75
N THR A 124 9.84 -6.25 -11.35
CA THR A 124 8.60 -5.84 -10.66
C THR A 124 8.22 -6.82 -9.56
N ARG A 125 8.34 -8.13 -9.79
CA ARG A 125 8.13 -9.15 -8.74
C ARG A 125 9.10 -8.98 -7.58
N GLU A 126 10.37 -8.74 -7.85
CA GLU A 126 11.37 -8.53 -6.80
C GLU A 126 11.11 -7.22 -6.03
N MET A 127 10.80 -6.12 -6.72
CA MET A 127 10.41 -4.87 -6.04
C MET A 127 9.14 -5.04 -5.19
N HIS A 128 8.15 -5.81 -5.65
CA HIS A 128 6.96 -6.10 -4.85
C HIS A 128 7.25 -6.89 -3.58
N LYS A 129 8.22 -7.79 -3.61
CA LYS A 129 8.67 -8.57 -2.46
C LYS A 129 9.28 -7.69 -1.36
N TRP A 130 10.00 -6.64 -1.77
CA TRP A 130 10.71 -5.73 -0.86
C TRP A 130 9.95 -4.43 -0.55
N MET A 131 8.81 -4.19 -1.19
CA MET A 131 7.96 -3.03 -0.93
C MET A 131 7.39 -3.07 0.48
N PHE A 132 7.86 -2.17 1.34
CA PHE A 132 7.50 -2.13 2.76
C PHE A 132 6.41 -1.11 3.10
N THR A 133 5.78 -0.50 2.08
CA THR A 133 4.72 0.53 2.21
C THR A 133 3.54 0.05 3.06
N TRP A 134 3.22 -1.24 3.01
CA TRP A 134 2.10 -1.83 3.74
C TRP A 134 2.57 -2.64 4.95
N GLY A 135 3.83 -2.48 5.36
CA GLY A 135 4.48 -3.40 6.28
C GLY A 135 4.69 -4.77 5.66
N TRP A 136 5.03 -5.75 6.50
CA TRP A 136 5.38 -7.10 6.07
C TRP A 136 5.04 -8.13 7.15
N GLY A 137 4.77 -9.37 6.75
CA GLY A 137 4.53 -10.50 7.65
C GLY A 137 3.15 -10.46 8.32
N PRO A 138 2.99 -11.05 9.53
CA PRO A 138 1.68 -11.20 10.19
C PRO A 138 1.05 -9.88 10.69
N ARG A 139 1.79 -8.77 10.56
CA ARG A 139 1.35 -7.41 10.90
C ARG A 139 1.31 -6.52 9.66
N ASP A 140 1.21 -7.12 8.47
CA ASP A 140 0.96 -6.36 7.25
C ASP A 140 -0.39 -5.62 7.35
N CYS A 141 -0.50 -4.55 6.57
CA CYS A 141 -1.68 -3.70 6.61
C CYS A 141 -2.91 -4.46 6.12
N VAL A 142 -3.84 -4.76 7.04
CA VAL A 142 -5.15 -5.35 6.73
C VAL A 142 -5.96 -4.46 5.78
N GLY A 143 -5.76 -3.14 5.84
CA GLY A 143 -6.43 -2.14 5.01
C GLY A 143 -5.82 -1.94 3.62
N ARG A 144 -4.73 -2.62 3.25
CA ARG A 144 -4.00 -2.40 1.98
C ARG A 144 -4.90 -2.41 0.75
N HIS A 145 -5.80 -3.39 0.66
CA HIS A 145 -6.67 -3.54 -0.50
C HIS A 145 -7.73 -2.45 -0.56
N PHE A 146 -8.30 -2.09 0.58
CA PHE A 146 -9.25 -1.00 0.69
C PHE A 146 -8.61 0.35 0.32
N ALA A 147 -7.42 0.65 0.88
CA ALA A 147 -6.68 1.86 0.58
C ALA A 147 -6.32 1.99 -0.91
N ARG A 148 -5.94 0.88 -1.56
CA ARG A 148 -5.69 0.86 -3.02
C ARG A 148 -6.94 1.20 -3.82
N VAL A 149 -8.08 0.59 -3.50
CA VAL A 149 -9.35 0.87 -4.19
C VAL A 149 -9.76 2.32 -3.99
N LEU A 150 -9.61 2.86 -2.77
CA LEU A 150 -9.89 4.28 -2.49
C LEU A 150 -8.99 5.19 -3.32
N ALA A 151 -7.69 4.93 -3.37
CA ALA A 151 -6.74 5.71 -4.15
C ALA A 151 -7.07 5.68 -5.65
N GLN A 152 -7.36 4.50 -6.20
CA GLN A 152 -7.75 4.33 -7.60
C GLN A 152 -9.06 5.05 -7.93
N LYS A 153 -10.09 4.89 -7.10
CA LYS A 153 -11.39 5.54 -7.30
C LYS A 153 -11.26 7.06 -7.22
N LEU A 154 -10.51 7.57 -6.25
CA LEU A 154 -10.30 9.00 -6.09
C LEU A 154 -9.51 9.58 -7.26
N LEU A 155 -8.46 8.88 -7.71
CA LEU A 155 -7.72 9.26 -8.90
C LEU A 155 -8.64 9.36 -10.11
N PHE A 156 -9.48 8.34 -10.35
CA PHE A 156 -10.46 8.36 -11.44
C PHE A 156 -11.44 9.54 -11.32
N GLN A 157 -11.98 9.79 -10.12
CA GLN A 157 -12.91 10.89 -9.88
C GLN A 157 -12.27 12.25 -10.17
N VAL A 158 -11.06 12.48 -9.68
CA VAL A 158 -10.32 13.73 -9.92
C VAL A 158 -10.04 13.89 -11.41
N CYS A 159 -9.40 12.90 -12.04
CA CYS A 159 -8.93 13.03 -13.42
C CYS A 159 -10.06 13.04 -14.46
N PHE A 160 -11.19 12.37 -14.21
CA PHE A 160 -12.20 12.11 -15.23
C PHE A 160 -13.54 12.82 -15.00
N VAL A 161 -13.92 13.05 -13.74
CA VAL A 161 -15.23 13.64 -13.41
C VAL A 161 -15.10 15.11 -13.04
N SER A 162 -14.08 15.47 -12.26
CA SER A 162 -13.88 16.85 -11.78
C SER A 162 -13.13 17.75 -12.76
N PHE A 163 -12.19 17.19 -13.52
CA PHE A 163 -11.51 17.87 -14.61
C PHE A 163 -11.97 17.27 -15.94
N GLN A 164 -13.06 17.81 -16.53
CA GLN A 164 -13.40 17.50 -17.92
C GLN A 164 -12.36 18.16 -18.83
N ILE A 165 -11.33 17.40 -19.21
CA ILE A 165 -10.44 17.70 -20.34
C ILE A 165 -10.69 16.65 -21.43
#